data_AF-A0A2E6LVU6-F1
#
_entry.id   AF-A0A2E6LVU6-F1
#
_cell.length_a   1.000
_cell.length_b   1.000
_cell.length_c   1.000
_cell.angle_alpha   90.00
_cell.angle_beta   90.00
_cell.angle_gamma   90.00
#
_symmetry.space_group_name_H-M   'P 1'
#
loop_
_entity.id
_entity.type
_entity.pdbx_description
1 polymer ?
#
loop_
_entity_poly.entity_id
_entity_poly.type
_entity_poly.pdbx_seq_one_letter_code
_entity_poly.pdbx_strand_id
1 'polypeptide(L)'
;MKKVILGLALSSALGLTACGGGSDSSSAGSIGGSNGSSTSTNTQILSLSMSGTSDLTSNGTVPINPYENNRSFTLNWSVIADMPMYRVDFYFSNDKTLNGDTKFLGLNCGTALSVCQAQGTTSCLLSTSYKVACSDGAGITNIESFIDTLPKSGYMIMRACNGLLDDCVTQSIPVEFQ
;
A
#
# COMPACT_ATOMS: atom_id res chain seq x y z
N MET A 1 84.35 7.07 -8.45
CA MET A 1 83.46 7.73 -9.43
C MET A 1 82.50 6.69 -10.01
N LYS A 2 81.23 7.08 -10.28
CA LYS A 2 80.11 6.30 -10.86
C LYS A 2 79.36 5.42 -9.85
N LYS A 3 78.21 5.88 -9.33
CA LYS A 3 76.81 5.90 -9.87
C LYS A 3 76.09 4.56 -9.55
N VAL A 4 75.21 4.55 -8.53
CA VAL A 4 73.73 4.65 -8.57
C VAL A 4 73.05 3.28 -8.74
N ILE A 5 72.02 3.02 -7.93
CA ILE A 5 70.73 2.29 -8.14
C ILE A 5 70.24 1.94 -6.71
N LEU A 6 69.39 2.73 -6.04
CA LEU A 6 67.93 2.84 -6.17
C LEU A 6 67.19 1.49 -6.14
N GLY A 7 66.91 0.98 -4.94
CA GLY A 7 66.08 -0.21 -4.71
C GLY A 7 64.61 0.17 -4.53
N LEU A 8 63.76 -0.35 -5.42
CA LEU A 8 62.32 -0.17 -5.48
C LEU A 8 61.55 -0.96 -4.40
N ALA A 9 60.48 -0.32 -3.93
CA ALA A 9 59.11 -0.81 -3.70
C ALA A 9 58.90 -2.31 -3.40
N LEU A 10 58.36 -2.59 -2.21
CA LEU A 10 57.57 -3.80 -1.96
C LEU A 10 56.09 -3.43 -1.75
N SER A 11 55.29 -4.05 -2.59
CA SER A 11 53.84 -4.02 -2.68
C SER A 11 53.16 -4.69 -1.48
N SER A 12 52.02 -4.15 -1.05
CA SER A 12 51.01 -4.91 -0.32
C SER A 12 49.64 -4.43 -0.78
N ALA A 13 49.13 -5.12 -1.80
CA ALA A 13 47.76 -5.06 -2.23
C ALA A 13 46.94 -6.11 -1.48
N LEU A 14 45.61 -5.89 -1.47
CA LEU A 14 44.52 -6.84 -1.28
C LEU A 14 43.94 -6.96 0.12
N GLY A 15 42.68 -6.54 0.22
CA GLY A 15 41.78 -6.76 1.34
C GLY A 15 40.43 -6.09 1.12
N LEU A 16 39.83 -6.29 -0.07
CA LEU A 16 38.43 -5.96 -0.33
C LEU A 16 37.55 -6.78 0.62
N THR A 17 37.01 -6.17 1.67
CA THR A 17 35.85 -6.74 2.38
C THR A 17 34.59 -6.19 1.72
N ALA A 18 34.16 -6.90 0.68
CA ALA A 18 32.83 -6.80 0.13
C ALA A 18 31.83 -7.27 1.20
N CYS A 19 31.12 -6.34 1.82
CA CYS A 19 29.91 -6.64 2.58
C CYS A 19 28.76 -6.79 1.57
N GLY A 20 28.68 -7.98 0.96
CA GLY A 20 27.53 -8.44 0.21
C GLY A 20 26.45 -8.91 1.19
N GLY A 21 25.63 -7.97 1.65
CA GLY A 21 24.42 -8.23 2.42
C GLY A 21 23.18 -8.00 1.56
N GLY A 22 23.00 -8.82 0.53
CA GLY A 22 21.76 -8.89 -0.24
C GLY A 22 20.68 -9.54 0.61
N SER A 23 19.91 -8.73 1.33
CA SER A 23 18.61 -9.15 1.83
C SER A 23 17.64 -8.90 0.69
N ASP A 24 17.36 -9.92 -0.12
CA ASP A 24 16.22 -9.93 -1.04
C ASP A 24 14.95 -9.93 -0.19
N SER A 25 14.64 -8.76 0.38
CA SER A 25 13.30 -8.45 0.82
C SER A 25 12.56 -8.22 -0.48
N SER A 26 11.87 -9.25 -0.97
CA SER A 26 10.89 -9.16 -2.06
C SER A 26 9.86 -8.13 -1.62
N SER A 27 10.20 -6.87 -1.88
CA SER A 27 9.44 -5.71 -1.46
C SER A 27 8.36 -5.61 -2.51
N ALA A 28 7.25 -6.31 -2.29
CA ALA A 28 6.09 -6.31 -3.16
C ALA A 28 5.87 -4.88 -3.67
N GLY A 29 6.09 -4.70 -4.98
CA GLY A 29 6.05 -3.39 -5.61
C GLY A 29 4.80 -2.61 -5.18
N SER A 30 5.01 -1.35 -4.76
CA SER A 30 3.92 -0.48 -4.35
C SER A 30 3.53 0.47 -5.47
N ILE A 31 2.22 0.65 -5.70
CA ILE A 31 1.71 1.69 -6.62
C ILE A 31 0.92 2.75 -5.84
N GLY A 32 0.98 3.99 -6.33
CA GLY A 32 0.19 5.11 -5.83
C GLY A 32 -1.21 5.18 -6.46
N GLY A 33 -2.17 5.72 -5.72
CA GLY A 33 -3.53 5.93 -6.20
C GLY A 33 -3.63 7.01 -7.28
N SER A 34 -4.61 6.87 -8.16
CA SER A 34 -5.03 7.89 -9.11
C SER A 34 -6.22 8.68 -8.56
N ASN A 35 -6.19 10.02 -8.69
CA ASN A 35 -7.24 10.89 -8.15
C ASN A 35 -8.59 10.65 -8.87
N GLY A 36 -9.59 10.20 -8.11
CA GLY A 36 -10.99 10.27 -8.50
C GLY A 36 -11.51 11.66 -8.13
N SER A 37 -11.82 12.49 -9.12
CA SER A 37 -12.11 13.91 -8.92
C SER A 37 -13.35 14.16 -8.05
N SER A 38 -13.13 14.50 -6.78
CA SER A 38 -13.91 15.54 -6.10
C SER A 38 -12.92 16.52 -5.46
N THR A 39 -12.98 17.79 -5.86
CA THR A 39 -12.19 18.86 -5.25
C THR A 39 -12.88 19.31 -3.98
N SER A 40 -12.38 18.84 -2.84
CA SER A 40 -12.70 19.41 -1.54
C SER A 40 -11.64 20.43 -1.13
N THR A 41 -12.07 21.52 -0.48
CA THR A 41 -11.16 22.48 0.15
C THR A 41 -10.76 22.07 1.56
N ASN A 42 -11.44 21.10 2.16
CA ASN A 42 -11.39 20.81 3.58
C ASN A 42 -10.79 19.42 3.87
N THR A 43 -11.02 18.43 3.00
CA THR A 43 -10.46 17.08 3.09
C THR A 43 -9.68 16.75 1.83
N GLN A 44 -8.44 16.33 1.97
CA GLN A 44 -7.57 15.98 0.84
C GLN A 44 -6.83 14.68 1.12
N ILE A 45 -6.81 13.79 0.12
CA ILE A 45 -5.91 12.64 0.13
C ILE A 45 -4.59 13.10 -0.49
N LEU A 46 -3.55 13.19 0.33
CA LEU A 46 -2.21 13.56 -0.14
C LEU A 46 -1.52 12.39 -0.82
N SER A 47 -1.71 11.20 -0.27
CA SER A 47 -1.18 9.97 -0.82
C SER A 47 -2.05 8.78 -0.46
N LEU A 48 -2.09 7.84 -1.39
CA LEU A 48 -2.60 6.49 -1.21
C LEU A 48 -1.63 5.56 -1.90
N SER A 49 -1.18 4.51 -1.22
CA SER A 49 -0.40 3.44 -1.83
C SER A 49 -0.78 2.08 -1.27
N MET A 50 -0.48 1.04 -2.04
CA MET A 50 -0.76 -0.34 -1.67
C MET A 50 0.38 -1.24 -2.11
N SER A 51 0.76 -2.17 -1.24
CA SER A 51 1.67 -3.28 -1.54
C SER A 51 0.88 -4.58 -1.51
N GLY A 52 1.04 -5.39 -2.56
CA GLY A 52 0.33 -6.63 -2.77
C GLY A 52 1.00 -7.85 -2.15
N THR A 53 0.56 -9.03 -2.57
CA THR A 53 1.18 -10.30 -2.18
C THR A 53 2.46 -10.60 -2.96
N SER A 54 2.67 -9.93 -4.09
CA SER A 54 3.86 -10.06 -4.94
C SER A 54 4.15 -8.74 -5.67
N ASP A 55 5.18 -8.71 -6.51
CA ASP A 55 5.53 -7.54 -7.31
C ASP A 55 4.41 -7.13 -8.27
N LEU A 56 4.35 -5.84 -8.60
CA LEU A 56 3.36 -5.31 -9.53
C LEU A 56 3.34 -6.15 -10.82
N THR A 57 2.14 -6.42 -11.33
CA THR A 57 1.99 -7.08 -12.62
C THR A 57 2.59 -6.23 -13.74
N SER A 58 2.80 -6.82 -14.92
CA SER A 58 3.27 -6.08 -16.10
C SER A 58 2.36 -4.91 -16.49
N ASN A 59 1.11 -4.91 -16.05
CA ASN A 59 0.13 -3.85 -16.29
C ASN A 59 0.11 -2.79 -15.18
N GLY A 60 1.00 -2.87 -14.19
CA GLY A 60 1.05 -1.96 -13.05
C GLY A 60 -0.10 -2.15 -12.06
N THR A 61 -0.68 -3.35 -11.97
CA THR A 61 -1.71 -3.66 -10.97
C THR A 61 -1.09 -4.29 -9.73
N VAL A 62 -1.70 -4.07 -8.56
CA VAL A 62 -1.29 -4.72 -7.32
C VAL A 62 -1.89 -6.12 -7.25
N PRO A 63 -1.09 -7.20 -7.25
CA PRO A 63 -1.62 -8.55 -7.11
C PRO A 63 -2.04 -8.83 -5.66
N ILE A 64 -3.17 -9.54 -5.50
CA ILE A 64 -3.69 -10.02 -4.22
C ILE A 64 -4.04 -11.50 -4.37
N ASN A 65 -3.17 -12.38 -3.84
CA ASN A 65 -3.31 -13.82 -3.97
C ASN A 65 -3.38 -14.50 -2.58
N PRO A 66 -4.47 -15.24 -2.25
CA PRO A 66 -4.63 -15.91 -0.96
C PRO A 66 -3.73 -17.15 -0.78
N TYR A 67 -2.80 -17.40 -1.70
CA TYR A 67 -1.81 -18.48 -1.65
C TYR A 67 -0.36 -17.98 -1.63
N GLU A 68 -0.11 -16.67 -1.72
CA GLU A 68 1.23 -16.07 -1.74
C GLU A 68 1.48 -15.15 -0.54
N ASN A 69 2.76 -14.98 -0.14
CA ASN A 69 3.23 -14.01 0.87
C ASN A 69 2.35 -13.91 2.13
N ASN A 70 2.04 -15.05 2.75
CA ASN A 70 1.17 -15.14 3.92
C ASN A 70 -0.22 -14.51 3.74
N ARG A 71 -0.63 -14.29 2.49
CA ARG A 71 -1.91 -13.73 2.07
C ARG A 71 -2.09 -12.27 2.42
N SER A 72 -0.97 -11.59 2.66
CA SER A 72 -0.95 -10.24 3.21
C SER A 72 -0.84 -9.19 2.11
N PHE A 73 -1.59 -8.12 2.26
CA PHE A 73 -1.41 -6.86 1.53
C PHE A 73 -1.45 -5.71 2.52
N THR A 74 -0.81 -4.59 2.18
CA THR A 74 -0.68 -3.44 3.07
C THR A 74 -1.18 -2.18 2.39
N LEU A 75 -1.98 -1.40 3.11
CA LEU A 75 -2.48 -0.09 2.68
C LEU A 75 -1.73 0.99 3.43
N ASN A 76 -1.32 2.04 2.73
CA ASN A 76 -0.74 3.24 3.32
C ASN A 76 -1.46 4.48 2.76
N TRP A 77 -1.77 5.42 3.63
CA TRP A 77 -2.43 6.66 3.21
C TRP A 77 -2.00 7.86 4.04
N SER A 78 -2.18 9.03 3.46
CA SER A 78 -2.02 10.33 4.11
C SER A 78 -3.17 11.25 3.73
N VAL A 79 -3.83 11.81 4.73
CA VAL A 79 -5.00 12.67 4.60
C VAL A 79 -4.77 13.95 5.41
N ILE A 80 -5.14 15.08 4.82
CA ILE A 80 -5.37 16.32 5.55
C ILE A 80 -6.88 16.52 5.64
N ALA A 81 -7.37 16.82 6.85
CA ALA A 81 -8.72 17.27 7.09
C ALA A 81 -8.68 18.57 7.92
N ASP A 82 -9.64 19.45 7.68
CA ASP A 82 -9.83 20.71 8.41
C ASP A 82 -10.19 20.50 9.89
N MET A 83 -10.82 19.37 10.19
CA MET A 83 -11.16 18.93 11.53
C MET A 83 -10.11 17.98 12.10
N PRO A 84 -9.97 17.94 13.44
CA PRO A 84 -9.06 17.01 14.10
C PRO A 84 -9.46 15.55 13.88
N MET A 85 -10.66 15.27 13.36
CA MET A 85 -11.13 13.93 13.09
C MET A 85 -11.50 13.79 11.62
N TYR A 86 -11.25 12.61 11.07
CA TYR A 86 -11.68 12.23 9.73
C TYR A 86 -12.01 10.73 9.70
N ARG A 87 -12.71 10.30 8.66
CA ARG A 87 -13.04 8.89 8.43
C ARG A 87 -12.43 8.43 7.12
N VAL A 88 -11.80 7.26 7.12
CA VAL A 88 -11.45 6.55 5.88
C VAL A 88 -12.24 5.27 5.77
N ASP A 89 -12.73 5.01 4.57
CA ASP A 89 -13.36 3.76 4.21
C ASP A 89 -12.67 3.20 2.95
N PHE A 90 -12.44 1.88 2.92
CA PHE A 90 -11.81 1.20 1.79
C PHE A 90 -12.78 0.19 1.17
N TYR A 91 -12.75 0.13 -0.16
CA TYR A 91 -13.68 -0.65 -0.98
C TYR A 91 -12.93 -1.41 -2.07
N PHE A 92 -13.47 -2.55 -2.48
CA PHE A 92 -13.17 -3.16 -3.77
C PHE A 92 -14.29 -2.86 -4.77
N SER A 93 -13.91 -2.43 -5.97
CA SER A 93 -14.79 -1.99 -7.04
C SER A 93 -14.38 -2.58 -8.39
N ASN A 94 -15.36 -2.72 -9.29
CA ASN A 94 -15.11 -3.09 -10.68
C ASN A 94 -14.59 -1.91 -11.52
N ASP A 95 -14.76 -0.67 -11.04
CA ASP A 95 -14.30 0.53 -11.72
C ASP A 95 -13.61 1.51 -10.74
N LYS A 96 -13.12 2.65 -11.26
CA LYS A 96 -12.33 3.61 -10.47
C LYS A 96 -13.16 4.57 -9.62
N THR A 97 -14.48 4.45 -9.64
CA THR A 97 -15.44 5.39 -9.03
C THR A 97 -16.25 4.68 -7.96
N LEU A 98 -16.51 5.37 -6.85
CA LEU A 98 -17.29 4.77 -5.77
C LEU A 98 -18.79 4.74 -6.11
N ASN A 99 -19.33 3.58 -6.44
CA ASN A 99 -20.76 3.36 -6.76
C ASN A 99 -21.24 1.94 -6.40
N GLY A 100 -21.74 1.76 -5.17
CA GLY A 100 -22.32 0.48 -4.74
C GLY A 100 -21.28 -0.63 -4.47
N ASP A 101 -20.07 -0.23 -4.09
CA ASP A 101 -18.92 -1.13 -3.96
C ASP A 101 -18.84 -1.92 -2.64
N THR A 102 -17.99 -2.95 -2.65
CA THR A 102 -17.80 -3.81 -1.48
C THR A 102 -16.83 -3.18 -0.50
N LYS A 103 -17.38 -2.54 0.55
CA LYS A 103 -16.59 -2.01 1.66
C LYS A 103 -15.95 -3.15 2.46
N PHE A 104 -14.63 -3.07 2.71
CA PHE A 104 -13.94 -4.07 3.53
C PHE A 104 -13.27 -3.51 4.78
N LEU A 105 -13.04 -2.19 4.85
CA LEU A 105 -12.45 -1.53 6.02
C LEU A 105 -13.07 -0.13 6.21
N GLY A 106 -13.18 0.29 7.46
CA GLY A 106 -13.56 1.66 7.81
C GLY A 106 -12.96 2.05 9.16
N LEU A 107 -12.27 3.18 9.21
CA LEU A 107 -11.55 3.68 10.38
C LEU A 107 -11.92 5.13 10.66
N ASN A 108 -12.07 5.45 11.95
CA ASN A 108 -12.13 6.84 12.41
C ASN A 108 -10.71 7.24 12.86
N CYS A 109 -10.19 8.32 12.29
CA CYS A 109 -8.83 8.78 12.44
C CYS A 109 -8.78 10.20 13.04
N GLY A 110 -7.59 10.61 13.48
CA GLY A 110 -7.27 11.99 13.88
C GLY A 110 -7.37 12.31 15.38
N THR A 111 -7.86 11.39 16.22
CA THR A 111 -7.82 11.58 17.68
C THR A 111 -6.48 11.12 18.28
N ALA A 112 -6.13 11.58 19.48
CA ALA A 112 -4.92 11.12 20.17
C ALA A 112 -4.89 9.60 20.47
N LEU A 113 -6.05 8.92 20.38
CA LEU A 113 -6.22 7.50 20.65
C LEU A 113 -6.55 6.67 19.40
N SER A 114 -6.52 7.24 18.19
CA SER A 114 -6.85 6.50 16.97
C SER A 114 -5.65 5.77 16.36
N VAL A 115 -5.93 4.62 15.73
CA VAL A 115 -4.99 3.80 14.93
C VAL A 115 -4.37 4.54 13.73
N CYS A 116 -4.97 5.66 13.34
CA CYS A 116 -4.52 6.53 12.26
C CYS A 116 -4.63 8.00 12.72
N GLN A 117 -3.57 8.77 12.52
CA GLN A 117 -3.61 10.23 12.63
C GLN A 117 -3.68 10.80 11.20
N ALA A 118 -2.94 11.85 10.84
CA ALA A 118 -2.88 12.33 9.45
C ALA A 118 -2.38 11.26 8.47
N GLN A 119 -1.64 10.27 8.95
CA GLN A 119 -1.17 9.12 8.19
C GLN A 119 -1.68 7.83 8.82
N GLY A 120 -1.85 6.80 8.00
CA GLY A 120 -2.20 5.47 8.45
C GLY A 120 -1.56 4.39 7.60
N THR A 121 -1.25 3.28 8.26
CA THR A 121 -0.80 2.04 7.66
C THR A 121 -1.60 0.91 8.28
N THR A 122 -2.12 0.01 7.46
CA THR A 122 -2.81 -1.19 7.94
C THR A 122 -2.45 -2.39 7.08
N SER A 123 -2.24 -3.54 7.71
CA SER A 123 -2.02 -4.80 7.02
C SER A 123 -3.29 -5.62 7.04
N CYS A 124 -3.65 -6.17 5.89
CA CYS A 124 -4.84 -6.97 5.69
C CYS A 124 -4.47 -8.35 5.15
N LEU A 125 -5.25 -9.36 5.55
CA LEU A 125 -5.12 -10.74 5.11
C LEU A 125 -6.33 -11.13 4.28
N LEU A 126 -6.10 -11.73 3.10
CA LEU A 126 -7.14 -12.37 2.29
C LEU A 126 -7.14 -13.88 2.53
N SER A 127 -8.21 -14.43 3.09
CA SER A 127 -8.36 -15.88 3.20
C SER A 127 -8.70 -16.54 1.86
N THR A 128 -8.51 -17.86 1.78
CA THR A 128 -8.91 -18.68 0.62
C THR A 128 -10.43 -18.80 0.43
N SER A 129 -11.23 -18.30 1.39
CA SER A 129 -12.69 -18.18 1.28
C SER A 129 -13.14 -16.74 1.03
N TYR A 130 -12.26 -15.93 0.41
CA TYR A 130 -12.51 -14.53 0.04
C TYR A 130 -12.97 -13.64 1.20
N LYS A 131 -12.48 -13.92 2.41
CA LYS A 131 -12.67 -13.06 3.56
C LYS A 131 -11.44 -12.19 3.79
N VAL A 132 -11.65 -10.89 4.00
CA VAL A 132 -10.61 -9.91 4.32
C VAL A 132 -10.67 -9.55 5.80
N ALA A 133 -9.52 -9.56 6.45
CA ALA A 133 -9.35 -9.12 7.83
C ALA A 133 -8.15 -8.18 7.94
N CYS A 134 -8.32 -6.99 8.50
CA CYS A 134 -7.25 -6.01 8.66
C CYS A 134 -6.91 -5.82 10.14
N SER A 135 -5.63 -5.54 10.44
CA SER A 135 -5.11 -5.38 11.80
C SER A 135 -5.85 -4.30 12.61
N ASP A 136 -6.31 -3.26 11.94
CA ASP A 136 -6.90 -2.07 12.55
C ASP A 136 -8.44 -2.03 12.44
N GLY A 137 -9.04 -3.08 11.87
CA GLY A 137 -10.48 -3.18 11.60
C GLY A 137 -11.26 -3.99 12.62
N ALA A 138 -12.54 -3.63 12.81
CA ALA A 138 -13.44 -4.27 13.79
C ALA A 138 -14.05 -5.62 13.35
N GLY A 139 -13.62 -6.21 12.22
CA GLY A 139 -14.25 -7.44 11.73
C GLY A 139 -13.65 -8.04 10.46
N ILE A 140 -14.24 -9.18 10.09
CA ILE A 140 -13.91 -9.94 8.89
C ILE A 140 -15.01 -9.68 7.86
N THR A 141 -14.65 -9.25 6.65
CA THR A 141 -15.58 -8.96 5.57
C THR A 141 -15.51 -10.05 4.50
N ASN A 142 -16.65 -10.61 4.06
CA ASN A 142 -16.69 -11.46 2.88
C ASN A 142 -16.76 -10.59 1.61
N ILE A 143 -15.84 -10.80 0.68
CA ILE A 143 -15.77 -10.09 -0.61
C ILE A 143 -16.06 -11.01 -1.81
N GLU A 144 -16.60 -12.21 -1.57
CA GLU A 144 -16.98 -13.18 -2.60
C GLU A 144 -17.96 -12.61 -3.64
N SER A 145 -18.82 -11.67 -3.25
CA SER A 145 -19.72 -10.97 -4.20
C SER A 145 -18.97 -10.09 -5.21
N PHE A 146 -17.74 -9.69 -4.89
CA PHE A 146 -16.87 -8.94 -5.81
C PHE A 146 -16.00 -9.88 -6.65
N ILE A 147 -15.54 -11.00 -6.08
CA ILE A 147 -14.70 -12.00 -6.76
C ILE A 147 -15.59 -13.09 -7.37
N ASP A 148 -16.16 -12.80 -8.53
CA ASP A 148 -17.00 -13.72 -9.30
C ASP A 148 -16.19 -14.73 -10.13
N THR A 149 -15.00 -14.35 -10.61
CA THR A 149 -14.10 -15.19 -11.41
C THR A 149 -12.64 -14.86 -11.14
N LEU A 150 -11.74 -15.86 -11.14
CA LEU A 150 -10.30 -15.63 -11.09
C LEU A 150 -9.64 -15.86 -12.46
N PRO A 151 -8.67 -15.01 -12.89
CA PRO A 151 -8.25 -13.78 -12.22
C PRO A 151 -9.32 -12.67 -12.28
N LYS A 152 -9.41 -11.83 -11.24
CA LYS A 152 -10.32 -10.68 -11.17
C LYS A 152 -9.55 -9.38 -11.12
N SER A 153 -9.60 -8.60 -12.20
CA SER A 153 -9.12 -7.21 -12.17
C SER A 153 -10.17 -6.28 -11.57
N GLY A 154 -9.73 -5.23 -10.88
CA GLY A 154 -10.59 -4.20 -10.35
C GLY A 154 -9.80 -3.04 -9.72
N TYR A 155 -10.44 -2.34 -8.80
CA TYR A 155 -9.84 -1.22 -8.08
C TYR A 155 -10.07 -1.34 -6.58
N MET A 156 -9.04 -0.98 -5.82
CA MET A 156 -9.19 -0.61 -4.42
C MET A 156 -9.45 0.89 -4.36
N ILE A 157 -10.57 1.30 -3.78
CA ILE A 157 -10.95 2.70 -3.62
C ILE A 157 -10.84 3.07 -2.14
N MET A 158 -10.13 4.15 -1.83
CA MET A 158 -10.22 4.82 -0.55
C MET A 158 -11.16 6.02 -0.67
N ARG A 159 -12.10 6.15 0.27
CA ARG A 159 -12.86 7.37 0.51
C ARG A 159 -12.39 7.97 1.84
N ALA A 160 -11.93 9.21 1.81
CA ALA A 160 -11.66 10.00 3.01
C ALA A 160 -12.74 11.07 3.16
N CYS A 161 -13.30 11.22 4.36
CA CYS A 161 -14.26 12.27 4.68
C CYS A 161 -13.83 13.02 5.95
N ASN A 162 -14.20 14.28 6.08
CA ASN A 162 -14.05 15.01 7.33
C ASN A 162 -14.84 14.35 8.49
N GLY A 163 -14.64 14.81 9.72
CA GLY A 163 -15.32 14.29 10.92
C GLY A 163 -16.86 14.37 10.93
N LEU A 164 -17.48 15.22 10.08
CA LEU A 164 -18.92 15.32 9.93
C LEU A 164 -19.48 14.45 8.80
N LEU A 165 -18.61 13.84 7.98
CA LEU A 165 -18.95 13.01 6.83
C LEU A 165 -19.71 13.75 5.71
N ASP A 166 -19.69 15.08 5.69
CA ASP A 166 -20.36 15.91 4.70
C ASP A 166 -19.43 16.36 3.56
N ASP A 167 -18.13 16.19 3.75
CA ASP A 167 -17.10 16.49 2.77
C ASP A 167 -16.21 15.26 2.54
N CYS A 168 -16.25 14.70 1.34
CA CYS A 168 -15.58 13.44 1.01
C CYS A 168 -14.83 13.50 -0.33
N VAL A 169 -13.65 12.88 -0.33
CA VAL A 169 -12.77 12.70 -1.50
C VAL A 169 -12.42 11.23 -1.69
N THR A 170 -12.12 10.85 -2.94
CA THR A 170 -11.81 9.45 -3.29
C THR A 170 -10.54 9.33 -4.11
N GLN A 171 -9.79 8.25 -3.89
CA GLN A 171 -8.64 7.88 -4.71
C GLN A 171 -8.64 6.36 -4.91
N SER A 172 -8.18 5.90 -6.07
CA SER A 172 -8.26 4.48 -6.45
C SER A 172 -6.91 3.91 -6.89
N ILE A 173 -6.64 2.65 -6.57
CA ILE A 173 -5.49 1.87 -7.03
C ILE A 173 -5.99 0.66 -7.83
N PRO A 174 -5.42 0.36 -9.02
CA PRO A 174 -5.76 -0.86 -9.73
C PRO A 174 -5.20 -2.10 -9.02
N VAL A 175 -6.04 -3.13 -8.89
CA VAL A 175 -5.70 -4.40 -8.22
C VAL A 175 -6.08 -5.59 -9.10
N GLU A 176 -5.44 -6.73 -8.86
CA GLU A 176 -5.78 -8.00 -9.50
C GLU A 176 -5.78 -9.13 -8.48
N PHE A 177 -6.90 -9.83 -8.36
CA PHE A 177 -7.00 -11.05 -7.56
C PHE A 177 -6.65 -12.25 -8.42
N GLN A 178 -5.81 -13.13 -7.88
CA GLN A 178 -5.25 -14.30 -8.57
C GLN A 178 -5.56 -15.60 -7.82
#